data_AF-A0A377B8B4-F1
#
_entry.id   AF-A0A377B8B4-F1
#
_cell.length_a   1.000
_cell.length_b   1.000
_cell.length_c   1.000
_cell.angle_alpha   90.00
_cell.angle_beta   90.00
_cell.angle_gamma   90.00
#
_symmetry.space_group_name_H-M   'P 1'
#
loop_
_entity.id
_entity.type
_entity.pdbx_description
1 polymer ?
#
loop_
_entity_poly.entity_id
_entity_poly.type
_entity_poly.pdbx_seq_one_letter_code
_entity_poly.pdbx_strand_id
1 'polypeptide(L)'
;MPSVKNGKVLYAKGANVTSDKGIIDFLNQYEEAVKVDPRSPQEMIDEAVQTAKQSDVVVAVVGEAQGMAHEASSRTDITIPQSQRDLIAALKATGKPLVLVLMNGRPLALVKEDQQADAILETWFAGTEGGNAIADVLFWRLQPVRQAANVLPAFCRADPGVLQPSEYRSPV
;
A
#
# COMPACT_ATOMS: atom_id res chain seq x y z
N MET A 1 -15.43 4.97 -26.72
CA MET A 1 -14.67 5.21 -25.47
C MET A 1 -15.39 4.47 -24.36
N PRO A 2 -14.74 3.58 -23.59
CA PRO A 2 -15.44 2.91 -22.51
C PRO A 2 -15.84 3.96 -21.47
N SER A 3 -17.13 4.03 -21.18
CA SER A 3 -17.71 4.93 -20.19
C SER A 3 -17.05 4.65 -18.84
N VAL A 4 -16.35 5.63 -18.27
CA VAL A 4 -15.88 5.55 -16.88
C VAL A 4 -17.13 5.39 -16.02
N LYS A 5 -17.32 4.21 -15.42
CA LYS A 5 -18.34 4.06 -14.39
C LYS A 5 -17.89 4.91 -13.20
N ASN A 6 -18.73 5.85 -12.76
CA ASN A 6 -18.46 6.62 -11.55
C ASN A 6 -18.38 5.66 -10.35
N GLY A 7 -17.17 5.41 -9.84
CA GLY A 7 -16.95 4.70 -8.59
C GLY A 7 -17.19 5.62 -7.39
N LYS A 8 -17.85 5.12 -6.34
CA LYS A 8 -17.98 5.83 -5.07
C LYS A 8 -16.76 5.52 -4.20
N VAL A 9 -16.00 6.54 -3.82
CA VAL A 9 -14.90 6.40 -2.87
C VAL A 9 -15.45 6.60 -1.46
N LEU A 10 -15.22 5.63 -0.59
CA LEU A 10 -15.41 5.75 0.85
C LEU A 10 -14.02 5.91 1.48
N TYR A 11 -13.89 6.80 2.46
CA TYR A 11 -12.62 7.12 3.09
C TYR A 11 -12.69 6.90 4.60
N ALA A 12 -11.64 6.27 5.13
CA ALA A 12 -11.35 6.18 6.55
C ALA A 12 -9.82 6.23 6.74
N LYS A 13 -9.34 6.91 7.79
CA LYS A 13 -7.90 7.01 8.05
C LYS A 13 -7.31 5.66 8.47
N GLY A 14 -8.05 4.90 9.28
CA GLY A 14 -7.69 3.55 9.74
C GLY A 14 -6.58 3.48 10.79
N ALA A 15 -5.46 4.16 10.57
CA ALA A 15 -4.35 4.21 11.53
C ALA A 15 -3.56 5.52 11.41
N ASN A 16 -2.89 5.90 12.50
CA ASN A 16 -1.77 6.84 12.43
C ASN A 16 -0.56 6.14 11.81
N VAL A 17 0.35 6.93 11.21
CA VAL A 17 1.55 6.38 10.54
C VAL A 17 2.38 5.51 11.48
N THR A 18 2.44 5.87 12.77
CA THR A 18 2.99 5.09 13.85
C THR A 18 2.27 5.44 15.14
N SER A 19 2.27 4.53 16.12
CA SER A 19 1.81 4.78 17.49
C SER A 19 2.98 5.12 18.43
N ASP A 20 4.22 5.01 17.96
CA ASP A 20 5.41 5.32 18.74
C ASP A 20 5.59 6.84 18.88
N LYS A 21 5.44 7.33 20.12
CA LYS A 21 5.57 8.75 20.43
C LYS A 21 6.96 9.30 20.12
N GLY A 22 8.03 8.53 20.36
CA GLY A 22 9.39 8.96 20.06
C GLY A 22 9.61 9.16 18.57
N ILE A 23 9.03 8.30 17.74
CA ILE A 23 9.07 8.47 16.27
C ILE A 23 8.22 9.67 15.85
N ILE A 24 7.04 9.87 16.43
CA ILE A 24 6.20 11.04 16.14
C ILE A 24 6.93 12.33 16.50
N ASP A 25 7.48 12.41 17.71
CA ASP A 25 8.20 13.58 18.20
C ASP A 25 9.44 13.87 17.34
N PHE A 26 10.14 12.83 16.88
CA PHE A 26 11.25 12.96 15.92
C PHE A 26 10.79 13.51 14.56
N LEU A 27 9.72 12.94 13.99
CA LEU A 27 9.18 13.38 12.70
C LEU A 27 8.65 14.81 12.76
N ASN A 28 8.10 15.21 13.91
CA ASN A 28 7.53 16.54 14.12
C ASN A 28 8.50 17.54 14.79
N GLN A 29 9.79 17.20 14.90
CA GLN A 29 10.75 17.99 15.68
C GLN A 29 10.94 19.41 15.13
N TYR A 30 10.96 19.56 13.81
CA TYR A 30 11.24 20.84 13.15
C TYR A 30 10.00 21.47 12.49
N GLU A 31 9.07 20.64 12.02
CA GLU A 31 7.81 21.04 11.40
C GLU A 31 6.75 19.96 11.64
N GLU A 32 5.46 20.27 11.46
CA GLU A 32 4.39 19.28 11.58
C GLU A 32 4.34 18.37 10.32
N ALA A 33 5.31 17.47 10.20
CA ALA A 33 5.42 16.55 9.07
C ALA A 33 4.38 15.42 9.10
N VAL A 34 3.93 15.00 10.29
CA VAL A 34 2.93 13.94 10.48
C VAL A 34 1.80 14.37 11.40
N LYS A 35 0.57 14.36 10.86
CA LYS A 35 -0.64 14.66 11.62
C LYS A 35 -1.16 13.41 12.34
N VAL A 36 -1.12 13.45 13.67
CA VAL A 36 -1.68 12.42 14.55
C VAL A 36 -3.16 12.66 14.76
N ASP A 37 -3.99 11.65 14.50
CA ASP A 37 -5.41 11.66 14.83
C ASP A 37 -5.55 11.37 16.34
N PRO A 38 -6.34 12.17 17.08
CA PRO A 38 -6.50 12.01 18.53
C PRO A 38 -7.33 10.79 18.93
N ARG A 39 -8.07 10.17 18.00
CA ARG A 39 -8.86 8.96 18.27
C ARG A 39 -7.96 7.79 18.63
N SER A 40 -8.49 6.85 19.40
CA SER A 40 -7.74 5.64 19.75
C SER A 40 -7.49 4.77 18.51
N PRO A 41 -6.41 3.95 18.51
CA PRO A 41 -6.14 3.02 17.41
C PRO A 41 -7.33 2.11 17.09
N GLN A 42 -8.03 1.61 18.12
CA GLN A 42 -9.16 0.72 17.94
C GLN A 42 -10.35 1.43 17.26
N GLU A 43 -10.68 2.66 17.67
CA GLU A 43 -11.77 3.42 17.05
C GLU A 43 -11.52 3.69 15.56
N MET A 44 -10.27 4.00 15.18
CA MET A 44 -9.90 4.20 13.78
C MET A 44 -9.96 2.90 12.97
N ILE A 45 -9.50 1.78 13.54
CA ILE A 45 -9.59 0.46 12.91
C ILE A 45 -11.06 0.06 12.72
N ASP A 46 -11.90 0.25 13.74
CA ASP A 46 -13.32 -0.07 13.68
C ASP A 46 -14.02 0.75 12.59
N GLU A 47 -13.75 2.05 12.49
CA GLU A 47 -14.24 2.91 11.39
C GLU A 47 -13.82 2.37 10.02
N ALA A 48 -12.54 2.00 9.86
CA ALA A 48 -12.03 1.47 8.60
C ALA A 48 -12.66 0.12 8.24
N VAL A 49 -12.86 -0.77 9.21
CA VAL A 49 -13.53 -2.06 9.03
C VAL A 49 -15.00 -1.85 8.63
N GLN A 50 -15.72 -0.94 9.27
CA GLN A 50 -17.11 -0.63 8.89
C GLN A 50 -17.20 -0.02 7.49
N THR A 51 -16.22 0.79 7.11
CA THR A 51 -16.11 1.36 5.77
C THR A 51 -15.84 0.28 4.72
N ALA A 52 -14.89 -0.62 5.00
CA ALA A 52 -14.54 -1.74 4.13
C ALA A 52 -15.72 -2.70 3.90
N LYS A 53 -16.55 -2.95 4.93
CA LYS A 53 -17.75 -3.78 4.78
C LYS A 53 -18.75 -3.23 3.75
N GLN A 54 -18.78 -1.91 3.58
CA GLN A 54 -19.64 -1.20 2.62
C GLN A 54 -19.05 -1.05 1.21
N SER A 55 -17.79 -1.48 1.00
CA SER A 55 -17.13 -1.39 -0.30
C SER A 55 -17.03 -2.75 -1.00
N ASP A 56 -16.81 -2.72 -2.32
CA ASP A 56 -16.54 -3.93 -3.12
C ASP A 56 -15.06 -4.34 -3.08
N VAL A 57 -14.17 -3.35 -2.94
CA VAL A 57 -12.72 -3.50 -2.86
C VAL A 57 -12.17 -2.55 -1.80
N VAL A 58 -11.05 -2.92 -1.18
CA VAL A 58 -10.29 -2.08 -0.25
C VAL A 58 -8.95 -1.74 -0.88
N VAL A 59 -8.64 -0.45 -0.96
CA VAL A 59 -7.32 0.05 -1.34
C VAL A 59 -6.69 0.67 -0.10
N ALA A 60 -5.75 -0.03 0.53
CA ALA A 60 -5.04 0.45 1.72
C ALA A 60 -3.72 1.10 1.30
N VAL A 61 -3.64 2.42 1.47
CA VAL A 61 -2.41 3.19 1.22
C VAL A 61 -1.61 3.22 2.52
N VAL A 62 -0.48 2.52 2.54
CA VAL A 62 0.30 2.25 3.76
C VAL A 62 1.81 2.37 3.49
N GLY A 63 2.61 2.50 4.54
CA GLY A 63 4.06 2.53 4.45
C GLY A 63 4.70 3.51 5.43
N GLU A 64 5.62 4.32 4.95
CA GLU A 64 6.44 5.24 5.72
C GLU A 64 6.01 6.69 5.51
N ALA A 65 6.21 7.53 6.53
CA ALA A 65 6.29 8.98 6.31
C ALA A 65 7.64 9.31 5.65
N GLN A 66 7.71 10.36 4.84
CA GLN A 66 8.95 10.77 4.16
C GLN A 66 10.12 10.97 5.13
N GLY A 67 9.87 11.57 6.30
CA GLY A 67 10.88 11.75 7.34
C GLY A 67 11.45 10.45 7.93
N MET A 68 10.80 9.30 7.74
CA MET A 68 11.35 8.01 8.16
C MET A 68 12.46 7.52 7.23
N ALA A 69 12.53 8.04 6.00
CA ALA A 69 13.49 7.63 4.97
C ALA A 69 14.43 8.76 4.53
N HIS A 70 14.66 9.73 5.42
CA HIS A 70 15.50 10.89 5.17
C HIS A 70 16.90 10.76 5.81
N GLU A 71 17.70 11.82 5.72
CA GLU A 71 18.98 11.94 6.41
C GLU A 71 18.83 11.68 7.91
N ALA A 72 19.84 11.05 8.51
CA ALA A 72 19.88 10.65 9.93
C ALA A 72 18.72 9.75 10.40
N SER A 73 17.92 9.22 9.49
CA SER A 73 16.71 8.44 9.80
C SER A 73 16.91 6.94 9.53
N SER A 74 17.99 6.37 10.09
CA SER A 74 18.25 4.93 10.01
C SER A 74 17.23 4.15 10.81
N ARG A 75 16.70 3.05 10.24
CA ARG A 75 15.76 2.16 10.91
C ARG A 75 16.39 0.78 11.15
N THR A 76 16.20 0.26 12.36
CA THR A 76 16.56 -1.11 12.73
C THR A 76 15.48 -2.13 12.34
N ASP A 77 14.25 -1.66 12.15
CA ASP A 77 13.11 -2.44 11.66
C ASP A 77 12.60 -1.84 10.35
N ILE A 78 12.65 -2.63 9.28
CA ILE A 78 12.23 -2.28 7.92
C ILE A 78 10.84 -2.82 7.57
N THR A 79 10.05 -3.24 8.56
CA THR A 79 8.63 -3.58 8.35
C THR A 79 7.76 -2.32 8.30
N ILE A 80 6.56 -2.46 7.74
CA ILE A 80 5.51 -1.44 7.85
C ILE A 80 5.26 -1.15 9.35
N PRO A 81 5.08 0.12 9.76
CA PRO A 81 4.78 0.44 11.16
C PRO A 81 3.63 -0.39 11.73
N GLN A 82 3.78 -0.86 12.98
CA GLN A 82 2.85 -1.83 13.59
C GLN A 82 1.39 -1.34 13.60
N SER A 83 1.15 -0.05 13.82
CA SER A 83 -0.20 0.55 13.75
C SER A 83 -0.92 0.28 12.43
N GLN A 84 -0.19 0.32 11.32
CA GLN A 84 -0.74 0.06 9.99
C GLN A 84 -0.84 -1.44 9.71
N ARG A 85 0.03 -2.27 10.28
CA ARG A 85 -0.06 -3.74 10.18
C ARG A 85 -1.30 -4.30 10.90
N ASP A 86 -1.63 -3.71 12.05
CA ASP A 86 -2.86 -4.05 12.79
C ASP A 86 -4.10 -3.70 11.95
N LEU A 87 -4.08 -2.54 11.27
CA LEU A 87 -5.10 -2.16 10.30
C LEU A 87 -5.20 -3.17 9.13
N ILE A 88 -4.07 -3.55 8.52
CA ILE A 88 -4.04 -4.52 7.41
C ILE A 88 -4.64 -5.86 7.85
N ALA A 89 -4.28 -6.35 9.03
CA ALA A 89 -4.82 -7.58 9.59
C ALA A 89 -6.35 -7.50 9.79
N ALA A 90 -6.84 -6.39 10.34
CA ALA A 90 -8.27 -6.16 10.54
C ALA A 90 -9.02 -6.04 9.20
N LEU A 91 -8.45 -5.38 8.20
CA LEU A 91 -9.01 -5.28 6.86
C LEU A 91 -9.05 -6.64 6.16
N LYS A 92 -7.99 -7.45 6.26
CA LYS A 92 -7.98 -8.80 5.70
C LYS A 92 -9.05 -9.68 6.32
N ALA A 93 -9.29 -9.55 7.63
CA ALA A 93 -10.33 -10.31 8.33
C ALA A 93 -11.76 -10.01 7.83
N THR A 94 -11.97 -8.90 7.11
CA THR A 94 -13.28 -8.60 6.48
C THR A 94 -13.60 -9.51 5.29
N GLY A 95 -12.61 -10.18 4.71
CA GLY A 95 -12.77 -11.02 3.51
C GLY A 95 -12.97 -10.23 2.21
N LYS A 96 -12.85 -8.90 2.23
CA LYS A 96 -12.89 -8.06 1.03
C LYS A 96 -11.57 -8.17 0.24
N PRO A 97 -11.59 -8.07 -1.09
CA PRO A 97 -10.38 -7.93 -1.88
C PRO A 97 -9.55 -6.75 -1.37
N LEU A 98 -8.31 -7.01 -0.98
CA LEU A 98 -7.40 -6.08 -0.35
C LEU A 98 -6.20 -5.78 -1.26
N VAL A 99 -6.13 -4.55 -1.73
CA VAL A 99 -5.00 -4.02 -2.50
C VAL A 99 -4.17 -3.12 -1.59
N LEU A 100 -2.88 -3.40 -1.47
CA LEU A 100 -1.95 -2.53 -0.76
C LEU A 100 -1.25 -1.61 -1.76
N VAL A 101 -1.25 -0.31 -1.46
CA VAL A 101 -0.47 0.70 -2.19
C VAL A 101 0.61 1.20 -1.23
N LEU A 102 1.87 0.89 -1.55
CA LEU A 102 3.00 1.15 -0.67
C LEU A 102 3.67 2.47 -0.99
N MET A 103 3.90 3.29 0.04
CA MET A 103 4.69 4.52 -0.03
C MET A 103 5.85 4.43 0.94
N ASN A 104 7.08 4.35 0.42
CA ASN A 104 8.30 4.19 1.22
C ASN A 104 9.52 4.76 0.50
N GLY A 105 10.55 5.12 1.27
CA GLY A 105 11.82 5.62 0.72
C GLY A 105 12.93 4.57 0.67
N ARG A 106 12.64 3.34 1.11
CA ARG A 106 13.56 2.20 1.15
C ARG A 106 12.82 0.89 0.91
N PRO A 107 13.53 -0.21 0.62
CA PRO A 107 12.92 -1.55 0.62
C PRO A 107 12.33 -1.90 1.99
N LEU A 108 11.12 -2.47 1.99
CA LEU A 108 10.44 -2.94 3.19
C LEU A 108 10.41 -4.47 3.27
N ALA A 109 10.40 -5.02 4.49
CA ALA A 109 10.12 -6.42 4.73
C ALA A 109 8.60 -6.66 4.73
N LEU A 110 8.10 -7.34 3.69
CA LEU A 110 6.67 -7.47 3.37
C LEU A 110 6.13 -8.91 3.44
N VAL A 111 6.80 -9.79 4.19
CA VAL A 111 6.49 -11.23 4.19
C VAL A 111 5.06 -11.54 4.63
N LYS A 112 4.52 -10.81 5.61
CA LYS A 112 3.13 -11.03 6.08
C LYS A 112 2.13 -10.37 5.13
N GLU A 113 2.47 -9.20 4.65
CA GLU A 113 1.64 -8.37 3.80
C GLU A 113 1.43 -9.06 2.44
N ASP A 114 2.45 -9.73 1.89
CA ASP A 114 2.36 -10.59 0.69
C ASP A 114 1.41 -11.78 0.87
N GLN A 115 1.28 -12.30 2.09
CA GLN A 115 0.35 -13.40 2.40
C GLN A 115 -1.09 -12.91 2.62
N GLN A 116 -1.27 -11.63 3.00
CA GLN A 116 -2.56 -11.05 3.34
C GLN A 116 -3.21 -10.32 2.16
N ALA A 117 -2.42 -9.61 1.35
CA ALA A 117 -2.91 -8.82 0.24
C ALA A 117 -3.27 -9.69 -0.97
N ASP A 118 -4.28 -9.25 -1.72
CA ASP A 118 -4.61 -9.86 -3.02
C ASP A 118 -3.80 -9.21 -4.16
N ALA A 119 -3.35 -7.96 -3.96
CA ALA A 119 -2.38 -7.28 -4.82
C ALA A 119 -1.55 -6.26 -4.02
N ILE A 120 -0.30 -6.05 -4.45
CA ILE A 120 0.60 -5.04 -3.88
C ILE A 120 1.14 -4.17 -5.02
N LEU A 121 1.01 -2.85 -4.87
CA LEU A 121 1.56 -1.85 -5.76
C LEU A 121 2.61 -1.02 -5.00
N GLU A 122 3.88 -1.17 -5.37
CA GLU A 122 4.97 -0.31 -4.89
C GLU A 122 4.98 1.01 -5.65
N THR A 123 4.93 2.14 -4.93
CA THR A 123 4.81 3.48 -5.52
C THR A 123 5.90 4.45 -5.07
N TRP A 124 6.70 4.08 -4.07
CA TRP A 124 7.68 4.96 -3.44
C TRP A 124 7.02 6.29 -2.99
N PHE A 125 7.79 7.37 -2.99
CA PHE A 125 7.24 8.73 -2.96
C PHE A 125 7.17 9.29 -4.39
N ALA A 126 6.03 9.09 -5.06
CA ALA A 126 5.82 9.40 -6.48
C ALA A 126 5.73 10.90 -6.85
N GLY A 127 6.01 11.80 -5.91
CA GLY A 127 6.01 13.25 -6.15
C GLY A 127 4.63 13.86 -6.36
N THR A 128 4.59 15.08 -6.93
CA THR A 128 3.39 15.93 -7.01
C THR A 128 2.23 15.27 -7.77
N GLU A 129 2.51 14.56 -8.86
CA GLU A 129 1.51 13.88 -9.69
C GLU A 129 1.29 12.41 -9.28
N GLY A 130 1.86 12.00 -8.14
CA GLY A 130 1.84 10.61 -7.68
C GLY A 130 0.43 10.05 -7.57
N GLY A 131 -0.51 10.83 -7.01
CA GLY A 131 -1.91 10.40 -6.89
C GLY A 131 -2.58 10.12 -8.25
N ASN A 132 -2.32 10.96 -9.25
CA ASN A 132 -2.85 10.79 -10.60
C ASN A 132 -2.23 9.56 -11.29
N ALA A 133 -0.90 9.41 -11.19
CA ALA A 133 -0.19 8.28 -11.76
C ALA A 133 -0.63 6.95 -11.14
N ILE A 134 -0.79 6.89 -9.82
CA ILE A 134 -1.27 5.70 -9.10
C ILE A 134 -2.69 5.35 -9.53
N ALA A 135 -3.59 6.35 -9.62
CA ALA A 135 -4.95 6.13 -10.09
C ALA A 135 -4.98 5.59 -11.53
N ASP A 136 -4.15 6.13 -12.43
CA ASP A 136 -4.08 5.67 -13.82
C ASP A 136 -3.58 4.22 -13.93
N VAL A 137 -2.69 3.78 -13.05
CA VAL A 137 -2.25 2.37 -12.97
C VAL A 137 -3.36 1.47 -12.42
N LEU A 138 -4.00 1.86 -11.31
CA LEU A 138 -5.06 1.07 -10.66
C LEU A 138 -6.29 0.89 -11.56
N PHE A 139 -6.64 1.91 -12.34
CA PHE A 139 -7.78 1.89 -13.27
C PHE A 139 -7.40 1.51 -14.71
N TRP A 140 -6.17 1.01 -14.93
CA TRP A 140 -5.70 0.51 -16.21
C TRP A 140 -5.75 1.54 -17.36
N ARG A 141 -5.58 2.84 -17.05
CA ARG A 141 -5.45 3.88 -18.08
C ARG A 141 -4.05 3.89 -18.70
N LEU A 142 -3.06 3.40 -17.97
CA LEU A 142 -1.71 3.15 -18.46
C LEU A 142 -1.47 1.63 -18.40
N GLN A 143 -1.27 0.99 -19.55
CA GLN A 143 -0.73 -0.38 -19.56
C GLN A 143 0.65 -0.31 -18.90
N PRO A 144 0.94 -1.08 -17.84
CA PRO A 144 2.21 -0.96 -17.13
C PRO A 144 3.35 -1.38 -18.06
N VAL A 145 4.08 -0.38 -18.58
CA VAL A 145 5.23 -0.58 -19.45
C VAL A 145 6.39 -1.04 -18.57
N ARG A 146 6.81 -2.29 -18.74
CA ARG A 146 8.05 -2.80 -18.12
C ARG A 146 9.22 -2.06 -18.75
N GLN A 147 9.76 -1.03 -18.09
CA GLN A 147 11.18 -0.62 -18.24
C GLN A 147 11.57 0.51 -17.28
N ALA A 148 12.21 0.13 -16.17
CA ALA A 148 13.36 0.84 -15.61
C ALA A 148 14.12 -0.16 -14.72
N ALA A 149 15.43 -0.30 -14.97
CA ALA A 149 16.27 -1.41 -14.56
C ALA A 149 16.58 -1.51 -13.04
N ASN A 150 15.79 -0.91 -12.15
CA ASN A 150 15.95 -1.03 -10.68
C ASN A 150 14.61 -1.17 -9.91
N VAL A 151 13.49 -1.42 -10.60
CA VAL A 151 12.18 -1.63 -9.95
C VAL A 151 11.92 -3.13 -9.82
N LEU A 152 11.87 -3.62 -8.57
CA LEU A 152 11.36 -4.96 -8.26
C LEU A 152 9.93 -5.08 -8.81
N PRO A 153 9.56 -6.20 -9.45
CA PRO A 153 8.33 -6.28 -10.20
C PRO A 153 7.11 -6.18 -9.27
N ALA A 154 6.08 -5.48 -9.73
CA ALA A 154 4.72 -5.67 -9.24
C ALA A 154 4.39 -7.16 -9.34
N PHE A 155 4.33 -7.84 -8.19
CA PHE A 155 3.98 -9.24 -8.14
C PHE A 155 2.45 -9.34 -8.24
N CYS A 156 1.94 -9.35 -9.47
CA CYS A 156 0.60 -9.86 -9.73
C CYS A 156 0.68 -11.39 -9.67
N ARG A 157 0.05 -12.00 -8.65
CA ARG A 157 -0.12 -13.45 -8.60
C ARG A 157 -0.93 -13.89 -9.83
N ALA A 158 -0.26 -14.52 -10.79
CA ALA A 158 -0.93 -15.17 -11.91
C ALA A 158 -1.74 -16.36 -11.38
N ASP A 159 -2.98 -16.47 -11.85
CA ASP A 159 -3.87 -17.58 -11.54
C ASP A 159 -3.21 -18.92 -11.99
N PRO A 160 -3.17 -19.99 -11.17
CA PRO A 160 -2.45 -21.23 -11.51
C PRO A 160 -3.03 -22.00 -12.71
N GLY A 161 -4.14 -21.55 -13.31
CA GLY A 161 -4.91 -22.31 -14.29
C GLY A 161 -4.54 -22.13 -15.77
N VAL A 162 -3.60 -21.24 -16.13
CA VAL A 162 -3.43 -20.80 -17.54
C VAL A 162 -2.06 -21.12 -18.16
N LEU A 163 -1.24 -21.98 -17.54
CA LEU A 163 0.00 -22.45 -18.16
C LEU A 163 0.02 -23.98 -18.27
N GLN A 164 -0.47 -24.51 -19.39
CA GLN A 164 -0.13 -25.87 -19.81
C GLN A 164 1.24 -25.83 -20.51
N PRO A 165 2.24 -26.61 -20.05
CA PRO A 165 3.54 -26.67 -20.68
C PRO A 165 3.55 -27.74 -21.78
N SER A 166 3.28 -27.38 -23.04
CA SER A 166 3.46 -28.31 -24.16
C SER A 166 4.18 -27.76 -25.39
N GLU A 167 4.67 -26.52 -25.40
CA GLU A 167 5.40 -25.99 -26.56
C GLU A 167 6.64 -25.21 -26.14
N TYR A 168 7.71 -25.94 -25.81
CA TYR A 168 9.07 -25.42 -25.87
C TYR A 168 9.93 -26.40 -26.67
N ARG A 169 10.00 -26.18 -27.99
CA ARG A 169 10.96 -26.84 -28.88
C ARG A 169 12.07 -25.83 -29.15
N SER A 170 13.27 -26.07 -28.60
CA SER A 170 14.45 -25.24 -28.88
C SER A 170 14.96 -25.49 -30.31
N PRO A 171 15.37 -24.46 -31.06
CA PRO A 171 16.20 -24.65 -32.24
C PRO A 171 17.67 -24.89 -31.83
N VAL A 172 18.30 -25.81 -32.58
CA VAL A 172 19.69 -26.33 -32.57
C VAL A 172 20.20 -27.04 -31.32
#